data_AF-A0AAN6QBM4-F1
#
_entry.id   AF-A0AAN6QBM4-F1
#
_cell.length_a   1.000
_cell.length_b   1.000
_cell.length_c   1.000
_cell.angle_alpha   90.00
_cell.angle_beta   90.00
_cell.angle_gamma   90.00
#
_symmetry.space_group_name_H-M   'P 1'
#
loop_
_entity.id
_entity.type
_entity.pdbx_description
1 polymer ?
#
loop_
_entity_poly.entity_id
_entity_poly.type
_entity_poly.pdbx_seq_one_letter_code
_entity_poly.pdbx_strand_id
1 'polypeptide(L)'
;MAGLALLRVAPLLSATSYITFTFSEDTFIRPLVHTGPSAPATELRRHANRILPAHNTFVRRGLPFIFLSYPLSIATAAANLARQDDGSLSFAGDAAPRARAAAAFYTAGMVLSVLHFPFGPAAMACLNLVGQDKGVDDDPKADNTAAMAKWLKINAIRGLVADFPSWVCYFIAFLCVMS
;
A
#
# COMPACT_ATOMS: atom_id res chain seq x y z
N MET A 1 25.81 -9.18 14.74
CA MET A 1 25.36 -9.70 13.43
C MET A 1 23.83 -9.70 13.27
N ALA A 2 23.06 -10.30 14.17
CA ALA A 2 21.59 -10.40 14.04
C ALA A 2 20.87 -9.05 13.87
N GLY A 3 21.23 -8.02 14.65
CA GLY A 3 20.62 -6.69 14.54
C GLY A 3 20.78 -6.02 13.17
N LEU A 4 21.91 -6.22 12.50
CA LEU A 4 22.14 -5.69 11.16
C LEU A 4 21.31 -6.44 10.11
N ALA A 5 21.21 -7.77 10.23
CA ALA A 5 20.37 -8.56 9.34
C ALA A 5 18.89 -8.16 9.46
N LEU A 6 18.41 -7.93 10.69
CA LEU A 6 17.06 -7.44 10.96
C LEU A 6 16.83 -6.06 10.34
N LEU A 7 17.78 -5.14 10.49
CA LEU A 7 17.69 -3.82 9.88
C LEU A 7 17.62 -3.90 8.35
N ARG A 8 18.45 -4.75 7.73
CA ARG A 8 18.50 -4.94 6.27
C ARG A 8 17.21 -5.50 5.69
N VAL A 9 16.55 -6.43 6.38
CA VAL A 9 15.31 -7.06 5.90
C VAL A 9 14.05 -6.26 6.28
N ALA A 10 14.11 -5.37 7.28
CA ALA A 10 12.95 -4.64 7.79
C ALA A 10 12.17 -3.84 6.72
N PRO A 11 12.81 -3.15 5.76
CA PRO A 11 12.08 -2.48 4.67
C PRO A 11 11.25 -3.46 3.84
N LEU A 12 11.81 -4.62 3.51
CA LEU A 12 11.15 -5.66 2.72
C LEU A 12 9.98 -6.29 3.49
N LEU A 13 10.15 -6.60 4.79
CA LEU A 13 9.08 -7.18 5.60
C LEU A 13 7.90 -6.21 5.76
N SER A 14 8.21 -4.95 6.05
CA SER A 14 7.20 -3.90 6.18
C SER A 14 6.48 -3.67 4.85
N ALA A 15 7.21 -3.71 3.73
CA ALA A 15 6.62 -3.64 2.39
C ALA A 15 5.75 -4.82 2.02
N THR A 16 6.16 -6.01 2.42
CA THR A 16 5.35 -7.22 2.25
C THR A 16 4.03 -7.07 3.01
N SER A 17 4.05 -6.50 4.22
CA SER A 17 2.84 -6.27 5.01
C SER A 17 1.84 -5.36 4.30
N TYR A 18 2.25 -4.18 3.81
CA TYR A 18 1.30 -3.26 3.16
C TYR A 18 0.82 -3.74 1.78
N ILE A 19 1.62 -4.54 1.06
CA ILE A 19 1.17 -5.16 -0.20
C ILE A 19 0.13 -6.24 0.09
N THR A 20 0.38 -7.12 1.05
CA THR A 20 -0.59 -8.13 1.47
C THR A 20 -1.90 -7.49 1.90
N PHE A 21 -1.82 -6.35 2.61
CA PHE A 21 -3.01 -5.59 2.98
C PHE A 21 -3.75 -5.05 1.75
N THR A 22 -3.04 -4.46 0.79
CA THR A 22 -3.62 -3.96 -0.48
C THR A 22 -4.33 -5.07 -1.27
N PHE A 23 -3.73 -6.27 -1.36
CA PHE A 23 -4.37 -7.42 -2.01
C PHE A 23 -5.57 -7.95 -1.24
N SER A 24 -5.51 -7.96 0.09
CA SER A 24 -6.62 -8.40 0.94
C SER A 24 -7.81 -7.47 0.77
N GLU A 25 -7.59 -6.16 0.81
CA GLU A 25 -8.61 -5.15 0.54
C GLU A 25 -9.30 -5.38 -0.81
N ASP A 26 -8.52 -5.59 -1.87
CA ASP A 26 -9.08 -5.86 -3.20
C ASP A 26 -9.92 -7.16 -3.21
N THR A 27 -9.37 -8.24 -2.66
CA THR A 27 -10.00 -9.57 -2.66
C THR A 27 -11.32 -9.60 -1.89
N PHE A 28 -11.37 -8.96 -0.71
CA PHE A 28 -12.54 -9.00 0.15
C PHE A 28 -13.60 -7.95 -0.20
N ILE A 29 -13.22 -6.81 -0.80
CA ILE A 29 -14.15 -5.71 -1.08
C ILE A 29 -14.70 -5.77 -2.51
N ARG A 30 -13.91 -6.21 -3.48
CA ARG A 30 -14.33 -6.27 -4.90
C ARG A 30 -15.64 -7.02 -5.15
N PRO A 31 -15.96 -8.14 -4.45
CA PRO A 31 -17.25 -8.81 -4.60
C PRO A 31 -18.46 -7.96 -4.18
N LEU A 32 -18.28 -6.94 -3.34
CA LEU A 32 -19.34 -6.03 -2.91
C LEU A 32 -19.59 -4.88 -3.90
N VAL A 33 -18.82 -4.82 -4.99
CA VAL A 33 -18.90 -3.73 -5.96
C VAL A 33 -19.61 -4.20 -7.22
N HIS A 34 -20.94 -4.13 -7.21
CA HIS A 34 -21.80 -4.53 -8.33
C HIS A 34 -22.10 -3.35 -9.25
N THR A 35 -21.64 -3.41 -10.51
CA THR A 35 -21.78 -2.31 -11.50
C THR A 35 -22.62 -2.67 -12.73
N GLY A 36 -23.13 -3.91 -12.81
CA GLY A 36 -23.93 -4.37 -13.94
C GLY A 36 -25.39 -3.88 -13.92
N PRO A 37 -26.06 -3.74 -15.08
CA PRO A 37 -27.44 -3.26 -15.17
C PRO A 37 -28.50 -4.39 -15.10
N SER A 38 -28.10 -5.65 -14.91
CA SER A 38 -29.05 -6.77 -14.86
C SER A 38 -29.88 -6.73 -13.56
N ALA A 39 -31.12 -7.24 -13.59
CA ALA A 39 -31.98 -7.27 -12.40
C ALA A 39 -31.31 -7.93 -11.17
N PRO A 40 -30.59 -9.07 -11.30
CA PRO A 40 -29.83 -9.62 -10.18
C PRO A 40 -28.71 -8.71 -9.69
N ALA A 41 -28.02 -7.98 -10.58
CA ALA A 41 -26.96 -7.06 -10.19
C ALA A 41 -27.49 -5.83 -9.44
N THR A 42 -28.66 -5.33 -9.82
CA THR A 42 -29.35 -4.23 -9.11
C THR A 42 -29.76 -4.64 -7.70
N GLU A 43 -30.27 -5.87 -7.52
CA GLU A 43 -30.61 -6.40 -6.20
C GLU A 43 -29.37 -6.58 -5.32
N LEU A 44 -28.30 -7.18 -5.86
CA LEU A 44 -27.04 -7.35 -5.15
C LEU A 44 -26.42 -6.01 -4.75
N ARG A 45 -26.48 -5.00 -5.63
CA ARG A 45 -26.04 -3.64 -5.35
C ARG A 45 -26.79 -3.02 -4.18
N ARG A 46 -28.12 -3.18 -4.12
CA ARG A 46 -28.94 -2.71 -2.99
C ARG A 46 -28.50 -3.33 -1.67
N HIS A 47 -28.19 -4.62 -1.66
CA HIS A 47 -27.65 -5.31 -0.48
C HIS A 47 -26.25 -4.80 -0.10
N ALA A 48 -25.37 -4.66 -1.09
CA ALA A 48 -24.02 -4.14 -0.86
C ALA A 48 -24.03 -2.72 -0.30
N ASN A 49 -24.88 -1.82 -0.82
CA ASN A 49 -25.01 -0.46 -0.32
C ASN A 49 -25.33 -0.41 1.19
N ARG A 50 -26.12 -1.37 1.71
CA ARG A 50 -26.45 -1.46 3.14
C ARG A 50 -25.31 -2.01 3.99
N ILE A 51 -24.43 -2.84 3.41
CA ILE A 51 -23.34 -3.52 4.14
C ILE A 51 -22.06 -2.67 4.13
N LEU A 52 -21.80 -1.93 3.05
CA LEU A 52 -20.57 -1.16 2.85
C LEU A 52 -20.26 -0.15 3.96
N PRO A 53 -21.23 0.61 4.52
CA PRO A 53 -20.98 1.49 5.66
C PRO A 53 -20.41 0.75 6.88
N ALA A 54 -20.96 -0.44 7.19
CA ALA A 54 -20.44 -1.27 8.27
C ALA A 54 -19.05 -1.83 7.93
N HIS A 55 -18.84 -2.25 6.67
CA HIS A 55 -17.57 -2.75 6.17
C HIS A 55 -16.46 -1.68 6.22
N ASN A 56 -16.79 -0.39 6.15
CA ASN A 56 -15.81 0.69 6.32
C ASN A 56 -15.09 0.63 7.68
N THR A 57 -15.68 0.01 8.70
CA THR A 57 -15.03 -0.25 9.99
C THR A 57 -13.79 -1.13 9.84
N PHE A 58 -13.82 -2.13 8.95
CA PHE A 58 -12.65 -2.97 8.65
C PHE A 58 -11.51 -2.14 8.08
N VAL A 59 -11.79 -1.31 7.07
CA VAL A 59 -10.78 -0.44 6.44
C VAL A 59 -10.20 0.56 7.43
N ARG A 60 -11.05 1.20 8.26
CA ARG A 60 -10.59 2.13 9.30
C ARG A 60 -9.73 1.46 10.37
N ARG A 61 -10.02 0.20 10.73
CA ARG A 61 -9.16 -0.61 11.63
C ARG A 61 -7.85 -1.05 10.97
N GLY A 62 -7.80 -1.05 9.64
CA GLY A 62 -6.58 -1.27 8.86
C GLY A 62 -5.62 -0.07 8.86
N LEU A 63 -6.12 1.16 9.00
CA LEU A 63 -5.31 2.38 8.93
C LEU A 63 -4.11 2.39 9.90
N PRO A 64 -4.21 1.96 11.17
CA PRO A 64 -3.05 1.85 12.04
C PRO A 64 -1.92 0.98 11.47
N PHE A 65 -2.24 -0.10 10.77
CA PHE A 65 -1.23 -0.95 10.14
C PHE A 65 -0.51 -0.22 8.99
N ILE A 66 -1.23 0.61 8.23
CA ILE A 66 -0.65 1.47 7.18
C ILE A 66 0.25 2.53 7.80
N PHE A 67 -0.23 3.24 8.83
CA PHE A 67 0.55 4.25 9.55
C PHE A 67 1.73 3.69 10.34
N LEU A 68 1.81 2.37 10.52
CA LEU A 68 2.98 1.71 11.09
C LEU A 68 3.94 1.20 10.02
N SER A 69 3.43 0.46 9.02
CA SER A 69 4.25 -0.25 8.03
C SER A 69 4.99 0.68 7.07
N TYR A 70 4.39 1.78 6.59
CA TYR A 70 5.07 2.73 5.71
C TYR A 70 6.16 3.51 6.43
N PRO A 71 5.93 4.14 7.60
CA PRO A 71 7.00 4.80 8.33
C PRO A 71 8.11 3.82 8.73
N LEU A 72 7.77 2.58 9.07
CA LEU A 72 8.76 1.56 9.39
C LEU A 72 9.62 1.21 8.17
N SER A 73 9.04 1.01 6.99
CA SER A 73 9.82 0.72 5.77
C SER A 73 10.74 1.89 5.40
N ILE A 74 10.22 3.11 5.44
CA ILE A 74 10.96 4.34 5.13
C ILE A 74 12.09 4.56 6.14
N ALA A 75 11.80 4.50 7.44
CA ALA A 75 12.79 4.76 8.49
C ALA A 75 13.90 3.70 8.48
N THR A 76 13.56 2.43 8.28
CA THR A 76 14.56 1.37 8.23
C THR A 76 15.37 1.39 6.93
N ALA A 77 14.80 1.81 5.80
CA ALA A 77 15.55 2.04 4.56
C ALA A 77 16.54 3.21 4.73
N ALA A 78 16.09 4.33 5.29
CA ALA A 78 16.95 5.47 5.62
C ALA A 78 18.07 5.07 6.60
N ALA A 79 17.75 4.27 7.62
CA ALA A 79 18.73 3.77 8.56
C ALA A 79 19.74 2.81 7.91
N ASN A 80 19.37 2.00 6.91
CA ASN A 80 20.34 1.22 6.13
C ASN A 80 21.30 2.12 5.33
N LEU A 81 20.79 3.23 4.77
CA LEU A 81 21.57 4.19 3.97
C LEU A 81 22.48 5.08 4.82
N ALA A 82 22.10 5.41 6.05
CA ALA A 82 22.82 6.34 6.92
C ALA A 82 24.02 5.71 7.67
N ARG A 83 24.23 4.40 7.56
CA ARG A 83 25.30 3.70 8.28
C ARG A 83 26.67 3.94 7.66
N GLN A 84 27.69 4.04 8.51
CA GLN A 84 29.09 4.28 8.15
C GLN A 84 30.03 3.16 8.63
N ASP A 85 29.52 1.93 8.80
CA ASP A 85 30.31 0.77 9.24
C ASP A 85 30.83 -0.09 8.07
N ASP A 86 31.47 -1.22 8.38
CA ASP A 86 32.06 -2.19 7.43
C ASP A 86 31.06 -2.84 6.45
N GLY A 87 29.79 -2.44 6.48
CA GLY A 87 28.76 -2.81 5.52
C GLY A 87 27.98 -1.61 4.99
N SER A 88 28.58 -0.42 5.02
CA SER A 88 27.99 0.84 4.60
C SER A 88 27.57 0.81 3.13
N LEU A 89 26.42 1.43 2.87
CA LEU A 89 25.88 1.58 1.54
C LEU A 89 26.27 2.97 1.05
N SER A 90 26.86 3.04 -0.13
CA SER A 90 27.34 4.31 -0.67
C SER A 90 27.10 4.37 -2.17
N PHE A 91 26.81 5.58 -2.65
CA PHE A 91 26.73 5.88 -4.08
C PHE A 91 28.09 6.18 -4.69
N ALA A 92 29.13 6.36 -3.86
CA ALA A 92 30.45 6.74 -4.30
C ALA A 92 31.07 5.71 -5.26
N GLY A 93 31.92 6.18 -6.17
CA GLY A 93 32.48 5.35 -7.25
C GLY A 93 33.42 4.25 -6.76
N ASP A 94 34.04 4.44 -5.60
CA ASP A 94 34.94 3.52 -4.90
C ASP A 94 34.21 2.43 -4.10
N ALA A 95 32.90 2.59 -3.85
CA ALA A 95 32.11 1.58 -3.17
C ALA A 95 31.91 0.33 -4.04
N ALA A 96 31.85 -0.83 -3.38
CA ALA A 96 31.62 -2.10 -4.06
C ALA A 96 30.34 -2.05 -4.92
N PRO A 97 30.31 -2.65 -6.13
CA PRO A 97 29.16 -2.57 -7.04
C PRO A 97 27.83 -2.98 -6.40
N ARG A 98 27.84 -4.00 -5.53
CA ARG A 98 26.65 -4.45 -4.79
C ARG A 98 26.18 -3.45 -3.74
N ALA A 99 27.10 -2.80 -3.03
CA ALA A 99 26.76 -1.76 -2.06
C ALA A 99 26.12 -0.55 -2.73
N ARG A 100 26.63 -0.16 -3.92
CA ARG A 100 26.05 0.89 -4.76
C ARG A 100 24.65 0.53 -5.26
N ALA A 101 24.49 -0.70 -5.77
CA ALA A 101 23.20 -1.20 -6.20
C ALA A 101 22.19 -1.22 -5.04
N ALA A 102 22.58 -1.75 -3.88
CA ALA A 102 21.76 -1.75 -2.68
C ALA A 102 21.35 -0.34 -2.26
N ALA A 103 22.29 0.63 -2.26
CA ALA A 103 21.99 2.03 -1.96
C ALA A 103 20.94 2.62 -2.91
N ALA A 104 21.10 2.37 -4.21
CA ALA A 104 20.15 2.81 -5.23
C ALA A 104 18.77 2.20 -5.05
N PHE A 105 18.68 0.89 -4.82
CA PHE A 105 17.41 0.20 -4.64
C PHE A 105 16.73 0.52 -3.31
N TYR A 106 17.44 0.66 -2.18
CA TYR A 106 16.84 1.16 -0.94
C TYR A 106 16.30 2.58 -1.10
N THR A 107 17.03 3.45 -1.81
CA THR A 107 16.59 4.83 -2.06
C THR A 107 15.36 4.88 -2.96
N ALA A 108 15.37 4.14 -4.07
CA ALA A 108 14.22 4.04 -4.96
C ALA A 108 12.99 3.48 -4.24
N GLY A 109 13.16 2.39 -3.48
CA GLY A 109 12.09 1.82 -2.66
C GLY A 109 11.53 2.83 -1.65
N MET A 110 12.40 3.58 -0.97
CA MET A 110 11.98 4.62 -0.02
C MET A 110 11.17 5.74 -0.68
N VAL A 111 11.62 6.24 -1.84
CA VAL A 111 10.88 7.26 -2.60
C VAL A 111 9.52 6.74 -3.05
N LEU A 112 9.46 5.50 -3.52
CA LEU A 112 8.20 4.85 -3.93
C LEU A 112 7.27 4.59 -2.74
N SER A 113 7.80 4.23 -1.57
CA SER A 113 7.03 4.15 -0.33
C SER A 113 6.42 5.51 0.06
N VAL A 114 7.15 6.61 -0.15
CA VAL A 114 6.62 7.98 0.07
C VAL A 114 5.54 8.34 -0.96
N LEU A 115 5.68 7.88 -2.21
CA LEU A 115 4.70 8.10 -3.28
C LEU A 115 3.31 7.50 -2.99
N HIS A 116 3.19 6.65 -1.99
CA HIS A 116 1.91 6.18 -1.46
C HIS A 116 1.01 7.32 -0.94
N PHE A 117 1.58 8.25 -0.17
CA PHE A 117 0.81 9.23 0.60
C PHE A 117 -0.01 10.22 -0.23
N PRO A 118 0.44 10.68 -1.42
CA PRO A 118 -0.37 11.49 -2.32
C PRO A 118 -1.74 10.90 -2.69
N PHE A 119 -1.93 9.58 -2.65
CA PHE A 119 -3.22 8.93 -2.91
C PHE A 119 -4.19 9.01 -1.71
N GLY A 120 -3.67 9.30 -0.51
CA GLY A 120 -4.39 9.30 0.75
C GLY A 120 -5.63 10.19 0.78
N PRO A 121 -5.56 11.49 0.40
CA PRO A 121 -6.72 12.37 0.45
C PRO A 121 -7.91 11.87 -0.38
N ALA A 122 -7.65 11.42 -1.62
CA ALA A 122 -8.68 10.91 -2.51
C ALA A 122 -9.27 9.58 -2.02
N ALA A 123 -8.44 8.68 -1.48
CA ALA A 123 -8.89 7.43 -0.89
C ALA A 123 -9.77 7.68 0.35
N MET A 124 -9.32 8.53 1.27
CA MET A 124 -10.07 8.87 2.48
C MET A 124 -11.39 9.57 2.18
N ALA A 125 -11.47 10.40 1.14
CA ALA A 125 -12.72 11.00 0.70
C ALA A 125 -13.76 9.92 0.32
N CYS A 126 -13.35 8.87 -0.40
CA CYS A 126 -14.26 7.78 -0.78
C CYS A 126 -14.72 6.97 0.45
N LEU A 127 -13.80 6.64 1.36
CA LEU A 127 -14.12 5.92 2.61
C LEU A 127 -15.04 6.72 3.53
N ASN A 128 -14.89 8.05 3.57
CA ASN A 128 -15.77 8.93 4.34
C ASN A 128 -17.17 8.99 3.75
N LEU A 129 -17.32 9.00 2.42
CA LEU A 129 -18.64 8.94 1.77
C LEU A 129 -19.38 7.64 2.13
N VAL A 130 -18.69 6.51 2.03
CA VAL A 130 -19.25 5.19 2.39
C VAL A 130 -19.56 5.13 3.89
N GLY A 131 -18.66 5.61 4.75
CA GLY A 131 -18.85 5.56 6.20
C GLY A 131 -19.95 6.47 6.74
N GLN A 132 -20.26 7.56 6.05
CA GLN A 132 -21.34 8.47 6.38
C GLN A 132 -22.67 8.06 5.75
N ASP A 133 -22.68 6.95 5.01
CA ASP A 133 -23.84 6.47 4.26
C ASP A 133 -24.47 7.57 3.37
N LYS A 134 -23.60 8.37 2.74
CA LYS A 134 -24.01 9.53 1.92
C LYS A 134 -24.29 9.15 0.47
N GLY A 135 -24.41 7.86 0.18
CA GLY A 135 -24.85 7.40 -1.12
C GLY A 135 -26.24 7.96 -1.43
N VAL A 136 -26.49 8.32 -2.69
CA VAL A 136 -27.85 8.64 -3.13
C VAL A 136 -28.53 7.32 -3.45
N ASP A 137 -29.52 6.93 -2.64
CA ASP A 137 -30.34 5.74 -2.88
C ASP A 137 -30.92 5.78 -4.30
N ASP A 138 -30.84 4.64 -4.99
CA ASP A 138 -31.27 4.45 -6.37
C ASP A 138 -30.50 5.30 -7.44
N ASP A 139 -29.40 5.98 -7.10
CA ASP A 139 -28.42 6.52 -8.06
C ASP A 139 -27.15 5.65 -8.15
N PRO A 140 -27.02 4.83 -9.21
CA PRO A 140 -25.87 3.93 -9.38
C PRO A 140 -24.54 4.65 -9.66
N LYS A 141 -24.52 5.97 -9.83
CA LYS A 141 -23.29 6.76 -10.00
C LYS A 141 -22.83 7.43 -8.70
N ALA A 142 -23.71 7.55 -7.71
CA ALA A 142 -23.47 8.32 -6.50
C ALA A 142 -23.67 7.54 -5.19
N ASP A 143 -24.05 6.27 -5.24
CA ASP A 143 -24.21 5.45 -4.02
C ASP A 143 -22.87 4.92 -3.43
N ASN A 144 -22.97 4.16 -2.32
CA ASN A 144 -21.82 3.59 -1.61
C ASN A 144 -21.00 2.62 -2.48
N THR A 145 -21.66 1.82 -3.32
CA THR A 145 -20.97 0.93 -4.26
C THR A 145 -20.14 1.73 -5.27
N ALA A 146 -20.64 2.85 -5.78
CA ALA A 146 -19.89 3.71 -6.71
C ALA A 146 -18.66 4.33 -6.03
N ALA A 147 -18.82 4.84 -4.80
CA ALA A 147 -17.72 5.36 -4.00
C ALA A 147 -16.67 4.29 -3.69
N MET A 148 -17.09 3.07 -3.35
CA MET A 148 -16.20 1.94 -3.09
C MET A 148 -15.47 1.47 -4.36
N ALA A 149 -16.13 1.46 -5.52
CA ALA A 149 -15.50 1.17 -6.80
C ALA A 149 -14.36 2.15 -7.11
N LYS A 150 -14.60 3.45 -6.86
CA LYS A 150 -13.60 4.49 -7.02
C LYS A 150 -12.43 4.29 -6.06
N TRP A 151 -12.72 3.96 -4.80
CA TRP A 151 -11.68 3.65 -3.82
C TRP A 151 -10.81 2.45 -4.24
N LEU A 152 -11.42 1.34 -4.67
CA LEU A 152 -10.69 0.16 -5.18
C LEU A 152 -9.79 0.52 -6.37
N LYS A 153 -10.27 1.37 -7.28
CA LYS A 153 -9.47 1.85 -8.41
C LYS A 153 -8.24 2.63 -7.94
N ILE A 154 -8.41 3.52 -6.95
CA ILE A 154 -7.29 4.25 -6.34
C ILE A 154 -6.31 3.27 -5.69
N ASN A 155 -6.82 2.29 -4.92
CA ASN A 155 -6.04 1.27 -4.23
C ASN A 155 -5.18 0.46 -5.22
N ALA A 156 -5.78 0.02 -6.33
CA ALA A 156 -5.10 -0.75 -7.37
C ALA A 156 -4.03 0.07 -8.10
N ILE A 157 -4.33 1.32 -8.46
CA ILE A 157 -3.35 2.20 -9.12
C ILE A 157 -2.17 2.45 -8.19
N ARG A 158 -2.43 2.86 -6.94
CA ARG A 158 -1.40 3.07 -5.92
C ARG A 158 -0.55 1.82 -5.70
N GLY A 159 -1.21 0.67 -5.55
CA GLY A 159 -0.56 -0.62 -5.41
C GLY A 159 0.40 -0.92 -6.56
N LEU A 160 -0.01 -0.62 -7.80
CA LEU A 160 0.77 -0.89 -9.01
C LEU A 160 1.94 0.09 -9.22
N VAL A 161 1.76 1.38 -8.92
CA VAL A 161 2.74 2.42 -9.28
C VAL A 161 3.67 2.83 -8.14
N ALA A 162 3.29 2.57 -6.88
CA ALA A 162 4.07 2.91 -5.71
C ALA A 162 4.43 1.65 -4.89
N ASP A 163 3.43 0.94 -4.40
CA ASP A 163 3.63 -0.08 -3.36
C ASP A 163 4.40 -1.31 -3.90
N PHE A 164 3.99 -1.87 -5.03
CA PHE A 164 4.64 -3.02 -5.68
C PHE A 164 6.04 -2.69 -6.20
N PRO A 165 6.27 -1.59 -6.95
CA PRO A 165 7.63 -1.18 -7.31
C PRO A 165 8.53 -0.96 -6.10
N SER A 166 8.02 -0.35 -5.02
CA SER A 166 8.76 -0.17 -3.77
C SER A 166 9.23 -1.51 -3.19
N TRP A 167 8.35 -2.51 -3.15
CA TRP A 167 8.68 -3.85 -2.66
C TRP A 167 9.74 -4.53 -3.52
N VAL A 168 9.62 -4.45 -4.86
CA VAL A 168 10.63 -4.99 -5.78
C VAL A 168 12.00 -4.36 -5.51
N CYS A 169 12.05 -3.04 -5.32
CA CYS A 169 13.29 -2.35 -4.98
C CYS A 169 13.87 -2.86 -3.65
N TYR A 170 13.08 -2.96 -2.58
CA TYR A 170 13.59 -3.48 -1.30
C TYR A 170 14.01 -4.94 -1.37
N PHE A 171 13.33 -5.76 -2.19
CA PHE A 171 13.72 -7.15 -2.41
C PHE A 171 15.10 -7.23 -3.07
N ILE A 172 15.33 -6.47 -4.14
CA ILE A 172 16.63 -6.43 -4.81
C ILE A 172 17.72 -5.88 -3.88
N ALA A 173 17.43 -4.80 -3.15
CA ALA A 173 18.37 -4.23 -2.19
C ALA A 173 18.79 -5.26 -1.13
N PHE A 174 17.83 -6.01 -0.58
CA PHE A 174 18.07 -7.09 0.36
C PHE A 174 18.97 -8.18 -0.23
N LEU A 175 18.71 -8.64 -1.45
CA LEU A 175 19.57 -9.63 -2.12
C LEU A 175 21.00 -9.12 -2.30
N CYS A 176 21.18 -7.85 -2.65
CA CYS A 176 22.50 -7.24 -2.82
C CYS A 176 23.31 -7.18 -1.52
N VAL A 177 22.67 -7.02 -0.35
CA VAL A 177 23.36 -6.90 0.95
C VAL A 177 23.51 -8.23 1.70
N MET A 178 22.88 -9.30 1.23
CA MET A 178 22.96 -10.64 1.84
C MET A 178 23.89 -11.60 1.09
N SER A 179 24.44 -11.19 -0.06
CA SER A 179 25.25 -12.02 -0.97
C SER A 179 26.73 -11.67 -0.98
#